data_AF-A0A0A6UFP5-F1
#
_entry.id   AF-A0A0A6UFP5-F1
#
_cell.length_a   1.000
_cell.length_b   1.000
_cell.length_c   1.000
_cell.angle_alpha   90.00
_cell.angle_beta   90.00
_cell.angle_gamma   90.00
#
_symmetry.space_group_name_H-M   'P 1'
#
loop_
_entity.id
_entity.type
_entity.pdbx_description
1 polymer ?
#
loop_
_entity_poly.entity_id
_entity_poly.type
_entity_poly.pdbx_seq_one_letter_code
_entity_poly.pdbx_strand_id
1 'polypeptide(L)'
;AAVALAPVAAVAANPYERGPAPTNASIEAARGSFAIASTTVSRSSVSTFGGGTIYYPTDTSAGTFGAVAISPGFTASQSSIAWLGP
;
A
#
# COMPACT_ATOMS: atom_id res chain seq x y z
N ALA A 1 -7.90 -50.03 -5.14
CA ALA A 1 -6.56 -49.41 -5.14
C ALA A 1 -6.70 -47.97 -4.68
N ALA A 2 -5.98 -47.54 -3.65
CA ALA A 2 -6.03 -46.18 -3.14
C ALA A 2 -4.98 -45.32 -3.86
N VAL A 3 -5.40 -44.17 -4.41
CA VAL A 3 -4.51 -43.21 -5.06
C VAL A 3 -3.97 -42.27 -3.98
N ALA A 4 -2.66 -42.31 -3.75
CA ALA A 4 -2.00 -41.36 -2.86
C ALA A 4 -1.82 -40.02 -3.58
N LEU A 5 -2.38 -38.94 -3.02
CA LEU A 5 -2.12 -37.58 -3.48
C LEU A 5 -0.71 -37.19 -3.05
N ALA A 6 0.15 -36.84 -4.01
CA ALA A 6 1.48 -36.31 -3.73
C ALA A 6 1.36 -34.97 -2.99
N PRO A 7 2.21 -34.69 -1.99
CA PRO A 7 2.21 -33.40 -1.31
C PRO A 7 2.56 -32.30 -2.30
N VAL A 8 1.69 -31.29 -2.41
CA VAL A 8 1.99 -30.07 -3.15
C VAL A 8 3.14 -29.38 -2.41
N ALA A 9 4.27 -29.20 -3.10
CA ALA A 9 5.39 -28.44 -2.54
C ALA A 9 4.88 -27.05 -2.13
N ALA A 10 5.06 -26.69 -0.86
CA ALA A 10 4.74 -25.35 -0.39
C ALA A 10 5.60 -24.36 -1.17
N VAL A 11 4.97 -23.50 -1.98
CA VAL A 11 5.64 -22.34 -2.56
C VAL A 11 6.21 -21.56 -1.39
N ALA A 12 7.50 -21.28 -1.40
CA ALA A 12 8.11 -20.43 -0.40
C ALA A 12 7.36 -19.09 -0.41
N ALA A 13 6.71 -18.75 0.70
CA ALA A 13 5.95 -17.51 0.82
C ALA A 13 6.89 -16.34 0.52
N ASN A 14 6.52 -15.48 -0.44
CA ASN A 14 7.31 -14.29 -0.71
C ASN A 14 7.26 -13.39 0.53
N PRO A 15 8.40 -13.02 1.13
CA PRO A 15 8.43 -12.25 2.37
C PRO A 15 7.83 -10.84 2.24
N TYR A 16 7.54 -10.39 1.03
CA TYR A 16 6.94 -9.09 0.72
C TYR A 16 5.46 -9.17 0.34
N GLU A 17 4.85 -10.37 0.34
CA GLU A 17 3.40 -10.50 0.17
C GLU A 17 2.66 -9.87 1.36
N ARG A 18 1.63 -9.09 1.04
CA ARG A 18 0.80 -8.39 2.03
C ARG A 18 -0.67 -8.58 1.67
N GLY A 19 -1.47 -8.96 2.66
CA GLY A 19 -2.92 -9.08 2.53
C GLY A 19 -3.38 -10.37 1.84
N PRO A 20 -4.69 -10.52 1.60
CA PRO A 20 -5.28 -11.70 0.98
C PRO A 20 -4.89 -11.85 -0.50
N ALA A 21 -5.15 -13.03 -1.06
CA ALA A 21 -5.02 -13.26 -2.51
C ALA A 21 -5.92 -12.28 -3.29
N PRO A 22 -5.41 -11.63 -4.35
CA PRO A 22 -6.16 -10.62 -5.08
C PRO A 22 -7.29 -11.22 -5.91
N THR A 23 -8.35 -10.43 -6.09
CA THR A 23 -9.44 -10.66 -7.04
C THR A 23 -9.70 -9.37 -7.82
N ASN A 24 -10.41 -9.43 -8.95
CA ASN A 24 -10.82 -8.22 -9.68
C ASN A 24 -11.57 -7.24 -8.77
N ALA A 25 -12.51 -7.74 -7.97
CA ALA A 25 -13.27 -6.91 -7.05
C ALA A 25 -12.37 -6.26 -5.98
N SER A 26 -11.33 -6.94 -5.49
CA SER A 26 -10.44 -6.36 -4.46
C SER A 26 -9.55 -5.25 -5.00
N ILE A 27 -9.15 -5.31 -6.28
CA ILE A 27 -8.29 -4.28 -6.90
C ILE A 27 -9.08 -3.09 -7.44
N GLU A 28 -10.36 -3.29 -7.79
CA GLU A 28 -11.27 -2.22 -8.25
C GLU A 28 -11.99 -1.52 -7.09
N ALA A 29 -11.95 -2.08 -5.87
CA ALA A 29 -12.54 -1.48 -4.70
C ALA A 29 -11.89 -0.12 -4.37
N ALA A 30 -12.71 0.85 -3.95
CA ALA A 30 -12.23 2.17 -3.54
C ALA A 30 -11.30 2.12 -2.31
N ARG A 31 -11.34 1.04 -1.51
CA ARG A 31 -10.47 0.80 -0.35
C ARG A 31 -10.01 -0.65 -0.31
N GLY A 32 -8.74 -0.85 0.03
CA GLY A 32 -8.13 -2.17 0.24
C GLY A 32 -8.41 -2.75 1.64
N SER A 33 -7.72 -3.86 1.95
CA SER A 33 -7.90 -4.62 3.20
C SER A 33 -7.22 -4.02 4.44
N PHE A 34 -6.30 -3.08 4.26
CA PHE A 34 -5.55 -2.46 5.37
C PHE A 34 -6.24 -1.20 5.85
N ALA A 35 -6.39 -1.06 7.16
CA ALA A 35 -6.75 0.22 7.77
C ALA A 35 -5.58 1.22 7.61
N ILE A 36 -5.91 2.45 7.21
CA ILE A 36 -4.93 3.50 6.88
C ILE A 36 -4.98 4.60 7.93
N ALA A 37 -3.81 5.05 8.37
CA ALA A 37 -3.62 6.32 9.08
C ALA A 37 -2.89 7.33 8.20
N SER A 38 -2.90 8.60 8.60
CA SER A 38 -2.19 9.66 7.90
C SER A 38 -1.37 10.52 8.85
N THR A 39 -0.30 11.12 8.32
CA THR A 39 0.44 12.18 9.00
C THR A 39 0.86 13.27 8.02
N THR A 40 0.88 14.50 8.49
CA THR A 40 1.25 15.66 7.66
C THR A 40 2.72 16.01 7.87
N VAL A 41 3.45 16.14 6.77
CA VAL A 41 4.80 16.70 6.73
C VAL A 41 4.70 18.17 6.35
N SER A 42 5.02 19.04 7.30
CA SER A 42 4.97 20.49 7.07
C SER A 42 6.03 20.93 6.05
N ARG A 43 5.71 21.90 5.19
CA ARG A 43 6.68 22.56 4.32
C ARG A 43 7.88 23.12 5.09
N SER A 44 7.67 23.56 6.33
CA SER A 44 8.70 24.14 7.19
C SER A 44 9.67 23.11 7.78
N SER A 45 9.29 21.83 7.80
CA SER A 45 10.14 20.75 8.34
C SER A 45 11.04 20.10 7.29
N VAL A 46 10.98 20.54 6.03
CA VAL A 46 11.70 19.92 4.90
C VAL A 46 12.32 20.98 3.99
N SER A 47 13.47 20.67 3.40
CA SER A 47 14.22 21.59 2.54
C SER A 47 14.10 21.27 1.05
N THR A 48 13.89 20.00 0.69
CA THR A 48 14.02 19.50 -0.68
C THR A 48 12.70 19.26 -1.41
N PHE A 49 11.56 19.33 -0.72
CA PHE A 49 10.23 19.20 -1.32
C PHE A 49 9.18 20.07 -0.62
N GLY A 50 7.97 20.11 -1.17
CA GLY A 50 6.89 21.01 -0.76
C GLY A 50 6.18 20.69 0.56
N GLY A 51 6.62 19.67 1.31
CA GLY A 51 5.78 19.01 2.32
C GLY A 51 4.76 18.06 1.67
N GLY A 52 3.81 17.53 2.46
CA GLY A 52 2.76 16.65 1.95
C GLY A 52 2.09 15.81 3.02
N THR A 53 1.26 14.86 2.60
CA THR A 53 0.59 13.89 3.48
C THR A 53 1.13 12.49 3.22
N ILE A 54 1.50 11.78 4.28
CA ILE A 54 1.90 10.36 4.24
C ILE A 54 0.69 9.54 4.68
N TYR A 55 0.32 8.55 3.87
CA TYR A 55 -0.69 7.54 4.19
C TYR A 55 -0.01 6.18 4.39
N TYR A 56 -0.35 5.47 5.47
CA TYR A 56 0.33 4.24 5.83
C TYR A 56 -0.62 3.24 6.52
N PRO A 57 -0.43 1.92 6.33
CA PRO A 57 -1.16 0.90 7.08
C PRO A 57 -0.90 1.03 8.58
N THR A 58 -1.97 0.93 9.39
CA THR A 58 -1.84 0.91 10.86
C THR A 58 -1.38 -0.44 11.38
N ASP A 59 -1.64 -1.50 10.63
CA ASP A 59 -1.21 -2.86 10.97
C ASP A 59 0.22 -3.11 10.51
N THR A 60 1.10 -3.40 11.47
CA THR A 60 2.51 -3.73 11.26
C THR A 60 2.80 -5.22 11.38
N SER A 61 1.79 -6.04 11.73
CA SER A 61 1.94 -7.50 11.89
C SER A 61 2.24 -8.21 10.56
N ALA A 62 1.85 -7.60 9.44
CA ALA A 62 2.16 -8.06 8.10
C ALA A 62 3.62 -7.77 7.67
N GLY A 63 4.42 -7.10 8.50
CA GLY A 63 5.79 -6.66 8.20
C GLY A 63 5.85 -5.25 7.60
N THR A 64 7.01 -4.87 7.05
CA THR A 64 7.20 -3.55 6.44
C THR A 64 6.56 -3.47 5.05
N PHE A 65 6.21 -2.26 4.61
CA PHE A 65 5.62 -2.00 3.30
C PHE A 65 6.57 -1.18 2.42
N GLY A 66 6.47 -1.35 1.10
CA GLY A 66 7.11 -0.42 0.16
C GLY A 66 6.44 0.96 0.20
N ALA A 67 7.20 2.00 -0.13
CA ALA A 67 6.71 3.38 -0.17
C ALA A 67 6.70 3.92 -1.60
N VAL A 68 5.72 4.77 -1.92
CA VAL A 68 5.58 5.45 -3.21
C VAL A 68 5.45 6.95 -2.95
N ALA A 69 6.22 7.77 -3.67
CA ALA A 69 6.13 9.22 -3.63
C ALA A 69 5.45 9.73 -4.91
N ILE A 70 4.45 10.59 -4.75
CA ILE A 70 3.63 11.09 -5.86
C ILE A 70 3.68 12.62 -5.87
N SER A 71 4.03 13.21 -7.02
CA SER A 71 4.04 14.65 -7.22
C SER A 71 2.79 15.11 -7.97
N PRO A 72 2.16 16.22 -7.57
CA PRO A 72 1.19 16.92 -8.41
C PRO A 72 1.82 17.39 -9.73
N GLY A 73 0.96 17.70 -10.70
CA GLY A 73 1.37 18.28 -11.98
C GLY A 73 1.83 19.74 -11.89
N PHE A 74 2.21 20.32 -13.04
CA PHE A 74 2.63 21.72 -13.14
C PHE A 74 1.58 22.67 -12.54
N THR A 75 1.99 23.56 -11.65
CA THR A 75 1.13 24.51 -10.88
C THR A 75 0.12 23.89 -9.91
N ALA A 76 -0.03 22.57 -9.90
CA ALA A 76 -0.98 21.88 -9.02
C ALA A 76 -0.43 21.72 -7.59
N SER A 77 -1.34 21.49 -6.63
CA SER A 77 -1.01 21.12 -5.26
C SER A 77 -1.47 19.69 -4.96
N GLN A 78 -1.16 19.17 -3.77
CA GLN A 78 -1.54 17.79 -3.40
C GLN A 78 -3.05 17.53 -3.46
N SER A 79 -3.89 18.57 -3.32
CA SER A 79 -5.35 18.41 -3.40
C SER A 79 -5.81 17.87 -4.77
N SER A 80 -5.08 18.16 -5.85
CA SER A 80 -5.38 17.67 -7.21
C SER A 80 -5.17 16.17 -7.38
N ILE A 81 -4.42 15.53 -6.47
CA ILE A 81 -4.12 14.10 -6.49
C ILE A 81 -4.58 13.39 -5.21
N ALA A 82 -5.39 14.04 -4.39
CA ALA A 82 -5.80 13.51 -3.08
C ALA A 82 -6.54 12.17 -3.18
N TRP A 83 -7.18 11.88 -4.32
CA TRP A 83 -7.85 10.61 -4.62
C TRP A 83 -6.92 9.39 -4.70
N LEU A 84 -5.59 9.60 -4.78
CA LEU A 84 -4.60 8.52 -4.71
C LEU A 84 -4.28 8.10 -3.26
N GLY A 85 -4.64 8.93 -2.28
CA GLY A 85 -4.74 8.60 -0.86
C GLY A 85 -6.21 8.41 -0.45
N PRO A 86 -6.49 7.99 0.80
CA PRO A 86 -7.83 7.59 1.28
C PRO A 86 -8.94 8.62 1.07
#